data_AF-A0A3M4AK42-F1
#
_entry.id   AF-A0A3M4AK42-F1
#
_cell.length_a   1.000
_cell.length_b   1.000
_cell.length_c   1.000
_cell.angle_alpha   90.00
_cell.angle_beta   90.00
_cell.angle_gamma   90.00
#
_symmetry.space_group_name_H-M   'P 1'
#
loop_
_entity.id
_entity.type
_entity.pdbx_description
1 polymer ?
#
loop_
_entity_poly.entity_id
_entity_poly.type
_entity_poly.pdbx_seq_one_letter_code
_entity_poly.pdbx_strand_id
1 'polypeptide(L)'
;MCGIVGLYLKNPQLEPQLGKLFEPMLQAMTDRGPDSAGFAIYGDEVADGWVKLTLQATTEAFDWKGLMGELEGRLGCSLDWFQNASAAVLKIHAD
;
A
#
# COMPACT_ATOMS: atom_id res chain seq x y z
N MET A 1 -9.88 -9.81 21.23
CA MET A 1 -10.53 -9.98 19.91
C MET A 1 -9.83 -9.00 18.96
N CYS A 2 -10.09 -8.97 17.66
CA CYS A 2 -9.59 -7.87 16.80
C CYS A 2 -10.78 -7.27 16.05
N GLY A 3 -10.71 -5.96 15.77
CA GLY A 3 -11.71 -5.22 14.99
C GLY A 3 -11.12 -4.82 13.63
N ILE A 4 -11.94 -4.88 12.57
CA ILE A 4 -11.58 -4.39 11.24
C ILE A 4 -12.68 -3.42 10.80
N VAL A 5 -12.28 -2.30 10.22
CA VAL A 5 -13.19 -1.30 9.66
C VAL A 5 -12.60 -0.74 8.36
N GLY A 6 -13.47 -0.40 7.41
CA GLY A 6 -13.09 0.19 6.13
C GLY A 6 -13.93 1.43 5.81
N LEU A 7 -13.31 2.43 5.19
CA LEU A 7 -13.96 3.65 4.73
C LEU A 7 -13.72 3.81 3.23
N TYR A 8 -14.81 3.85 2.45
CA TYR A 8 -14.76 4.07 1.02
C TYR A 8 -15.47 5.40 0.67
N LEU A 9 -14.69 6.39 0.25
CA LEU A 9 -15.18 7.73 -0.09
C LEU A 9 -15.59 7.77 -1.57
N LYS A 10 -16.89 7.85 -1.85
CA LYS A 10 -17.41 8.01 -3.22
C LYS A 10 -17.32 9.43 -3.76
N ASN A 11 -17.12 10.41 -2.86
CA ASN A 11 -16.97 11.82 -3.22
C ASN A 11 -15.49 12.22 -3.08
N PRO A 12 -14.78 12.50 -4.19
CA PRO A 12 -13.36 12.87 -4.16
C PRO A 12 -13.06 14.10 -3.30
N GLN A 13 -14.03 15.00 -3.12
CA GLN A 13 -13.86 16.20 -2.27
C GLN A 13 -13.63 15.87 -0.79
N LEU A 14 -13.91 14.62 -0.36
CA LEU A 14 -13.71 14.17 1.01
C LEU A 14 -12.34 13.53 1.25
N GLU A 15 -11.57 13.19 0.21
CA GLU A 15 -10.25 12.54 0.34
C GLU A 15 -9.27 13.31 1.23
N PRO A 16 -9.18 14.66 1.18
CA PRO A 16 -8.31 15.42 2.10
C PRO A 16 -8.72 15.28 3.57
N GLN A 17 -9.94 14.83 3.85
CA GLN A 17 -10.48 14.61 5.19
C GLN A 17 -10.42 13.14 5.62
N LEU A 18 -9.76 12.26 4.84
CA LEU A 18 -9.71 10.82 5.11
C LEU A 18 -9.33 10.50 6.55
N GLY A 19 -8.23 11.08 7.05
CA GLY A 19 -7.77 10.87 8.43
C GLY A 19 -8.82 11.26 9.47
N LYS A 20 -9.43 12.45 9.33
CA LYS A 20 -10.47 12.96 10.23
C LYS A 20 -11.72 12.09 10.25
N LEU A 21 -12.10 11.53 9.10
CA LEU A 21 -13.25 10.64 8.98
C LEU A 21 -12.96 9.24 9.52
N PHE A 22 -11.72 8.77 9.38
CA PHE A 22 -11.33 7.41 9.74
C PHE A 22 -10.94 7.25 11.22
N GLU A 23 -10.35 8.28 11.83
CA GLU A 23 -9.97 8.30 13.24
C GLU A 23 -11.07 7.82 14.21
N PRO A 24 -12.31 8.37 14.20
CA PRO A 24 -13.35 7.93 15.13
C PRO A 24 -13.76 6.47 14.91
N MET A 25 -13.61 5.95 13.69
CA MET A 25 -13.88 4.56 13.37
C MET A 25 -12.83 3.63 14.00
N LEU A 26 -11.55 4.04 13.99
CA LEU A 26 -10.47 3.32 14.69
C LEU A 26 -10.66 3.35 16.21
N GLN A 27 -11.02 4.50 16.77
CA GLN A 27 -11.28 4.63 18.21
C GLN A 27 -12.41 3.69 18.66
N ALA A 28 -13.49 3.58 17.91
CA ALA A 28 -14.59 2.65 18.21
C ALA A 28 -14.16 1.16 18.19
N MET A 29 -13.05 0.81 17.54
CA MET A 29 -12.51 -0.55 17.52
C MET A 29 -11.64 -0.89 18.75
N THR A 30 -11.26 0.09 19.58
CA THR A 30 -10.42 -0.15 20.76
C THR A 30 -11.08 -1.10 21.78
N ASP A 31 -12.41 -1.06 21.90
CA ASP A 31 -13.19 -2.02 22.72
C ASP A 31 -13.01 -3.47 22.26
N ARG A 32 -12.62 -3.69 21.00
CA ARG A 32 -12.36 -5.03 20.45
C ARG A 32 -10.92 -5.47 20.62
N GLY A 33 -9.98 -4.56 20.90
CA GLY A 33 -8.55 -4.84 21.10
C GLY A 33 -7.71 -3.55 21.01
N PRO A 34 -7.11 -3.04 22.11
CA PRO A 34 -6.46 -1.73 22.14
C PRO A 34 -4.95 -1.77 21.85
N ASP A 35 -4.34 -2.95 21.72
CA ASP A 35 -2.89 -3.11 21.74
C ASP A 35 -2.18 -2.52 20.51
N SER A 36 -2.85 -2.51 19.36
CA SER A 36 -2.33 -1.90 18.13
C SER A 36 -3.44 -1.59 17.13
N ALA A 37 -3.19 -0.62 16.26
CA ALA A 37 -4.02 -0.30 15.10
C ALA A 37 -3.13 -0.12 13.88
N GLY A 38 -3.65 -0.46 12.70
CA GLY A 38 -2.97 -0.27 11.43
C GLY A 38 -4.00 -0.01 10.33
N PHE A 39 -3.57 0.69 9.29
CA PHE A 39 -4.39 0.93 8.11
C PHE A 39 -3.53 0.84 6.84
N ALA A 40 -4.17 0.48 5.73
CA ALA A 40 -3.56 0.47 4.41
C ALA A 40 -4.28 1.48 3.54
N ILE A 41 -3.52 2.34 2.86
CA ILE A 41 -4.05 3.24 1.84
C ILE A 41 -3.74 2.62 0.49
N TYR A 42 -4.78 2.33 -0.29
CA TYR A 42 -4.61 1.92 -1.67
C TYR A 42 -4.28 3.18 -2.50
N GLY A 43 -3.06 3.24 -3.04
CA GLY A 43 -2.68 4.29 -3.99
C GLY A 43 -3.28 4.09 -5.38
N ASP A 44 -2.84 4.89 -6.35
CA ASP A 44 -3.39 4.98 -7.70
C ASP A 44 -3.67 3.64 -8.38
N GLU A 45 -4.79 3.57 -9.08
CA GLU A 45 -5.08 2.46 -10.00
C GLU A 45 -4.01 2.38 -11.10
N VAL A 46 -3.79 1.16 -11.59
CA VAL A 46 -2.93 0.91 -12.75
C VAL A 46 -3.81 0.75 -13.98
N ALA A 47 -3.23 0.97 -15.17
CA ALA A 47 -3.95 0.80 -16.43
C ALA A 47 -4.37 -0.67 -16.66
N ASP A 48 -5.31 -0.90 -17.57
CA ASP A 48 -5.68 -2.26 -17.97
C ASP A 48 -4.45 -3.05 -18.45
N GLY A 49 -4.38 -4.33 -18.06
CA GLY A 49 -3.22 -5.17 -18.36
C GLY A 49 -2.02 -4.89 -17.46
N TRP A 50 -2.13 -4.06 -16.41
CA TRP A 50 -1.05 -3.86 -15.45
C TRP A 50 -1.35 -4.51 -14.10
N VAL A 51 -0.27 -4.84 -13.40
CA VAL A 51 -0.30 -5.35 -12.02
C VAL A 51 0.50 -4.42 -11.13
N LYS A 52 -0.06 -4.12 -9.95
CA LYS A 52 0.60 -3.39 -8.87
C LYS A 52 0.93 -4.34 -7.73
N LEU A 53 2.20 -4.40 -7.35
CA LEU A 53 2.68 -5.22 -6.24
C LEU A 53 3.29 -4.32 -5.17
N THR A 54 2.99 -4.62 -3.90
CA THR A 54 3.65 -4.00 -2.75
C THR A 54 4.44 -5.06 -2.02
N LEU A 55 5.76 -4.88 -1.94
CA LEU A 55 6.69 -5.76 -1.28
C LEU A 55 7.16 -5.10 0.02
N GLN A 56 7.23 -5.87 1.10
CA GLN A 56 7.65 -5.38 2.41
C GLN A 56 8.92 -6.11 2.84
N ALA A 57 9.96 -5.35 3.21
CA ALA A 57 11.14 -5.87 3.87
C ALA A 57 11.03 -5.70 5.40
N THR A 58 11.70 -6.57 6.14
CA THR A 58 11.79 -6.47 7.61
C THR A 58 12.83 -5.44 8.06
N THR A 59 13.66 -4.92 7.14
CA THR A 59 14.71 -3.95 7.42
C THR A 59 14.67 -2.81 6.41
N GLU A 60 15.07 -1.61 6.84
CA GLU A 60 15.17 -0.44 5.96
C GLU A 60 16.36 -0.52 4.99
N ALA A 61 17.37 -1.32 5.34
CA ALA A 61 18.59 -1.49 4.56
C ALA A 61 18.47 -2.52 3.42
N PHE A 62 17.26 -3.01 3.11
CA PHE A 62 17.05 -3.95 2.02
C PHE A 62 17.40 -3.32 0.66
N ASP A 63 18.16 -4.03 -0.17
CA ASP A 63 18.59 -3.54 -1.47
C ASP A 63 17.47 -3.67 -2.52
N TRP A 64 16.53 -2.72 -2.49
CA TRP A 64 15.45 -2.66 -3.47
C TRP A 64 15.97 -2.44 -4.89
N LYS A 65 17.03 -1.67 -5.08
CA LYS A 65 17.57 -1.39 -6.42
C LYS A 65 18.13 -2.66 -7.05
N GLY A 66 18.87 -3.47 -6.29
CA GLY A 66 19.34 -4.78 -6.72
C GLY A 66 18.18 -5.69 -7.14
N LEU A 67 17.15 -5.82 -6.29
CA LEU A 67 15.98 -6.64 -6.60
C LEU A 67 15.26 -6.19 -7.88
N MET A 68 15.06 -4.88 -8.06
CA MET A 68 14.36 -4.37 -9.25
C MET A 68 15.17 -4.60 -10.52
N GLY A 69 16.50 -4.42 -10.47
CA GLY A 69 17.37 -4.75 -11.60
C GLY A 69 17.35 -6.25 -11.96
N GLU A 70 17.30 -7.14 -10.96
CA GLU A 70 17.13 -8.58 -11.21
C GLU A 70 15.76 -8.91 -11.83
N LEU A 71 14.70 -8.25 -11.36
CA LEU A 71 13.35 -8.42 -11.90
C LEU A 71 13.24 -7.90 -13.34
N GLU A 72 13.76 -6.71 -13.64
CA GLU A 72 13.81 -6.17 -15.00
C GLU A 72 14.55 -7.12 -15.96
N GLY A 73 15.69 -7.66 -15.52
CA GLY A 73 16.46 -8.63 -16.29
C GLY A 73 15.72 -9.95 -16.54
N ARG A 74 14.95 -10.45 -15.56
CA ARG A 74 14.17 -11.70 -15.69
C ARG A 74 12.89 -11.53 -16.50
N LEU A 75 12.23 -10.39 -16.37
CA LEU A 75 10.94 -10.10 -17.00
C LEU A 75 11.12 -9.50 -18.41
N GLY A 76 12.30 -8.97 -18.71
CA GLY A 76 12.59 -8.38 -20.01
C GLY A 76 11.87 -7.05 -20.26
N CYS A 77 11.43 -6.37 -19.21
CA CYS A 77 10.71 -5.09 -19.28
C CYS A 77 11.19 -4.15 -18.18
N SER A 78 10.98 -2.84 -18.38
CA SER A 78 11.20 -1.83 -17.33
C SER A 78 10.12 -1.88 -16.27
N LEU A 79 10.48 -1.60 -15.02
CA LEU A 79 9.54 -1.48 -13.90
C LEU A 79 9.31 -0.02 -13.53
N ASP A 80 8.04 0.38 -13.33
CA ASP A 80 7.71 1.64 -12.65
C ASP A 80 7.61 1.36 -11.15
N TRP A 81 8.54 1.88 -10.35
CA TRP A 81 8.58 1.56 -8.93
C TRP A 81 9.11 2.69 -8.06
N PHE A 82 8.73 2.67 -6.79
CA PHE A 82 9.27 3.54 -5.75
C PHE A 82 9.39 2.82 -4.41
N GLN A 83 10.27 3.33 -3.56
CA GLN A 83 10.42 2.88 -2.17
C GLN A 83 9.70 3.84 -1.23
N ASN A 84 8.94 3.29 -0.28
CA ASN A 84 8.36 4.00 0.85
C ASN A 84 8.77 3.30 2.15
N ALA A 85 9.74 3.90 2.87
CA ALA A 85 10.39 3.29 4.03
C ALA A 85 10.90 1.87 3.72
N SER A 86 10.41 0.86 4.43
CA SER A 86 10.78 -0.55 4.24
C SER A 86 9.88 -1.29 3.24
N ALA A 87 8.99 -0.60 2.52
CA ALA A 87 8.19 -1.15 1.44
C ALA A 87 8.63 -0.64 0.07
N ALA A 88 8.47 -1.47 -0.96
CA ALA A 88 8.56 -1.07 -2.36
C ALA A 88 7.23 -1.31 -3.06
N VAL A 89 6.80 -0.36 -3.88
CA VAL A 89 5.64 -0.50 -4.75
C VAL A 89 6.15 -0.54 -6.18
N LEU A 90 5.81 -1.60 -6.91
CA LEU A 90 6.12 -1.71 -8.34
C LEU A 90 4.84 -1.92 -9.16
N LYS A 91 4.86 -1.36 -10.37
CA LYS A 91 3.82 -1.46 -11.39
C LYS A 91 4.47 -2.03 -12.65
N ILE A 92 3.83 -3.04 -13.21
CA ILE A 92 4.34 -3.75 -14.39
C ILE A 92 3.18 -4.13 -15.32
N HIS A 93 3.41 -4.05 -16.63
CA HIS A 93 2.50 -4.61 -17.63
C HIS A 93 2.55 -6.15 -17.58
N ALA A 94 1.40 -6.77 -17.34
CA ALA A 94 1.19 -8.21 -17.42
C ALA A 94 0.40 -8.51 -18.70
N ASP A 95 1.08 -9.02 -19.71
CA ASP A 95 0.44 -9.59 -20.92
C ASP A 95 -0.33 -10.88 -20.60
#